data_AF-A0A392NVS9-F1
#
_entry.id   AF-A0A392NVS9-F1
#
_cell.length_a   1.000
_cell.length_b   1.000
_cell.length_c   1.000
_cell.angle_alpha   90.00
_cell.angle_beta   90.00
_cell.angle_gamma   90.00
#
_symmetry.space_group_name_H-M   'P 1'
#
loop_
_entity.id
_entity.type
_entity.pdbx_description
1 polymer ?
#
loop_
_entity_poly.entity_id
_entity_poly.type
_entity_poly.pdbx_seq_one_letter_code
_entity_poly.pdbx_strand_id
1 'polypeptide(L)'
;SGITVPAIVQEIAQGNEKGVQPWINLQGYLLGNAVTTEKETNYKIPFAHGMGLISDELYEIPEMFYVLEISVHSTRLHQDLIQHIF
;
A
#
# COMPACT_ATOMS: atom_id res chain seq x y z
N SER A 1 3.04 -10.08 -2.89
CA SER A 1 3.55 -9.79 -4.25
C SER A 1 3.79 -8.31 -4.49
N GLY A 2 2.94 -7.40 -4.00
CA GLY A 2 3.03 -5.96 -4.31
C GLY A 2 4.16 -5.19 -3.64
N ILE A 3 4.91 -5.83 -2.74
CA ILE A 3 6.18 -5.31 -2.21
C ILE A 3 7.38 -5.95 -2.94
N THR A 4 7.44 -7.28 -2.94
CA THR A 4 8.57 -8.04 -3.49
C THR A 4 8.77 -7.88 -4.99
N VAL A 5 7.69 -7.94 -5.79
CA VAL A 5 7.81 -7.87 -7.26
C VAL A 5 8.30 -6.48 -7.70
N PRO A 6 7.73 -5.35 -7.23
CA PRO A 6 8.28 -4.03 -7.53
C PRO A 6 9.72 -3.84 -7.05
N ALA A 7 10.08 -4.36 -5.87
CA ALA A 7 11.45 -4.28 -5.37
C ALA A 7 12.45 -4.99 -6.31
N ILE A 8 12.13 -6.22 -6.75
CA ILE A 8 12.98 -6.94 -7.70
C ILE A 8 13.05 -6.22 -9.04
N VAL A 9 11.93 -5.71 -9.56
CA VAL A 9 11.89 -4.95 -10.81
C VAL A 9 12.77 -3.70 -10.73
N GLN A 10 12.76 -3.01 -9.58
CA GLN A 10 13.59 -1.85 -9.32
C GLN A 10 15.09 -2.19 -9.35
N GLU A 11 15.48 -3.31 -8.72
CA GLU A 11 16.87 -3.80 -8.75
C GLU A 11 17.31 -4.18 -10.17
N ILE A 12 16.43 -4.84 -10.95
CA ILE A 12 16.70 -5.17 -12.36
C ILE A 12 16.93 -3.90 -13.18
N ALA A 13 16.06 -2.89 -13.02
CA ALA A 13 16.19 -1.62 -13.73
C ALA A 13 17.51 -0.91 -13.40
N GLN A 14 17.84 -0.81 -12.11
CA GLN A 14 19.11 -0.20 -11.67
C GLN A 14 20.34 -0.99 -12.13
N GLY A 15 20.27 -2.33 -12.12
CA GLY A 15 21.33 -3.20 -12.61
C GLY A 15 21.61 -2.96 -14.10
N ASN A 16 20.55 -2.85 -14.91
CA ASN A 16 20.65 -2.53 -16.33
C ASN A 16 21.28 -1.14 -16.55
N GLU A 17 20.82 -0.11 -15.83
CA GLU A 17 21.37 1.26 -15.92
C GLU A 17 22.86 1.33 -15.52
N LYS A 18 23.26 0.53 -14.53
CA LYS A 18 24.65 0.39 -14.09
C LYS A 18 25.51 -0.48 -15.02
N GLY A 19 24.93 -1.07 -16.07
CA GLY A 19 25.63 -1.92 -17.02
C GLY A 19 25.98 -3.32 -16.49
N VAL A 20 25.32 -3.79 -15.42
CA VAL A 20 25.52 -5.13 -14.85
C VAL A 20 25.00 -6.19 -15.82
N GLN A 21 25.81 -7.21 -16.09
CA GLN A 21 25.46 -8.32 -16.99
C GLN A 21 24.94 -9.54 -16.20
N PRO A 22 23.99 -10.33 -16.76
CA PRO A 22 23.36 -10.14 -18.08
C PRO A 22 22.30 -9.04 -18.05
N TRP A 23 22.15 -8.32 -19.17
CA TRP A 23 21.03 -7.39 -19.32
C TRP A 23 19.70 -8.13 -19.41
N ILE A 24 18.75 -7.69 -18.59
CA ILE A 24 17.40 -8.25 -18.57
C ILE A 24 16.51 -7.33 -19.40
N ASN A 25 15.83 -7.89 -20.41
CA ASN A 25 14.86 -7.15 -21.22
C ASN A 25 13.56 -6.92 -20.43
N LEU A 26 13.59 -5.96 -19.50
CA LEU A 26 12.46 -5.60 -18.65
C LEU A 26 11.42 -4.82 -19.48
N GLN A 27 10.26 -5.44 -19.71
CA GLN A 27 9.14 -4.84 -20.44
C GLN A 27 8.05 -4.27 -19.51
N GLY A 28 8.03 -4.73 -18.25
CA GLY A 28 7.02 -4.39 -17.25
C GLY A 28 6.75 -5.56 -16.31
N TYR A 29 5.78 -5.38 -15.40
CA TYR A 29 5.31 -6.41 -14.48
C TYR A 29 3.81 -6.22 -14.20
N LEU A 30 3.16 -7.27 -13.69
CA LEU A 30 1.74 -7.27 -13.34
C LEU A 30 1.56 -7.68 -11.89
N LEU A 31 0.57 -7.08 -11.23
CA LEU A 31 0.16 -7.40 -9.88
C LEU A 31 -1.34 -7.70 -9.87
N GLY A 32 -1.73 -8.81 -9.27
CA GLY A 32 -3.14 -9.13 -9.01
C GLY A 32 -3.44 -9.03 -7.52
N ASN A 33 -4.40 -8.17 -7.14
CA ASN A 33 -4.90 -7.96 -5.77
C ASN A 33 -3.79 -7.94 -4.71
N ALA A 34 -2.73 -7.22 -5.00
CA ALA A 34 -1.51 -7.27 -4.22
C ALA A 34 -1.52 -6.18 -3.15
N VAL A 35 -0.96 -6.48 -1.97
CA VAL A 35 -0.69 -5.46 -0.96
C VAL A 35 0.40 -4.51 -1.45
N THR A 36 0.07 -3.23 -1.56
CA THR A 36 1.00 -2.17 -2.00
C THR A 36 1.36 -1.18 -0.88
N THR A 37 0.48 -1.01 0.11
CA THR A 37 0.71 -0.13 1.25
C THR A 37 -0.01 -0.63 2.50
N GLU A 38 0.52 -0.31 3.67
CA GLU A 38 -0.12 -0.62 4.97
C GLU A 38 -1.48 0.08 5.12
N LYS A 39 -1.69 1.20 4.40
CA LYS A 39 -2.93 1.98 4.41
C LYS A 39 -4.11 1.25 3.75
N GLU A 40 -3.87 0.17 3.02
CA GLU A 40 -4.96 -0.57 2.35
C GLU A 40 -6.00 -1.11 3.33
N THR A 41 -5.60 -1.36 4.58
CA THR A 41 -6.51 -1.80 5.64
C THR A 41 -7.65 -0.81 5.88
N ASN A 42 -7.42 0.49 5.62
CA ASN A 42 -8.43 1.55 5.77
C ASN A 42 -9.62 1.38 4.81
N TYR A 43 -9.47 0.62 3.73
CA TYR A 43 -10.53 0.39 2.75
C TYR A 43 -11.40 -0.83 3.05
N LYS A 44 -11.03 -1.68 4.02
CA LYS A 44 -11.78 -2.91 4.31
C LYS A 44 -13.24 -2.64 4.70
N ILE A 45 -13.46 -1.65 5.57
CA ILE A 45 -14.81 -1.28 6.04
C ILE A 45 -15.63 -0.60 4.92
N PRO A 46 -15.12 0.44 4.23
CA PRO A 46 -15.81 1.01 3.07
C PRO A 46 -16.10 0.00 1.97
N PHE A 47 -15.19 -0.95 1.73
CA PHE A 47 -15.40 -2.01 0.74
C PHE A 47 -16.54 -2.95 1.16
N ALA A 48 -16.57 -3.40 2.41
CA ALA A 48 -17.64 -4.26 2.91
C ALA A 48 -19.01 -3.57 2.82
N HIS A 49 -19.09 -2.28 3.16
CA HIS A 49 -20.31 -1.49 3.04
C HIS A 49 -20.75 -1.31 1.58
N GLY A 50 -19.83 -0.90 0.69
CA GLY A 50 -20.13 -0.71 -0.74
C GLY A 50 -20.54 -2.00 -1.47
N MET A 51 -20.14 -3.16 -0.94
CA MET A 51 -20.56 -4.48 -1.43
C MET A 51 -21.86 -4.99 -0.77
N GLY A 52 -22.46 -4.24 0.16
CA GLY A 52 -23.66 -4.62 0.89
C GLY A 52 -23.46 -5.73 1.92
N LEU A 53 -22.22 -6.00 2.35
CA LEU A 53 -21.89 -7.03 3.35
C LEU A 53 -22.20 -6.57 4.78
N ILE A 54 -22.25 -5.26 5.01
CA ILE A 54 -22.65 -4.63 6.27
C ILE A 54 -23.72 -3.59 6.00
N SER A 55 -24.64 -3.40 6.96
CA SER A 55 -25.72 -2.42 6.85
C SER A 55 -25.24 -1.00 7.15
N ASP A 56 -26.05 -0.01 6.80
CA ASP A 56 -25.78 1.41 7.10
C ASP A 56 -25.63 1.62 8.61
N GLU A 57 -26.47 0.96 9.43
CA GLU A 57 -26.40 1.09 10.88
C GLU A 57 -25.06 0.57 11.45
N LEU A 58 -24.50 -0.48 10.86
CA LEU A 58 -23.20 -1.02 11.27
C LEU A 58 -22.02 -0.21 10.70
N TYR A 59 -22.20 0.42 9.54
CA TYR A 59 -21.19 1.30 8.97
C TYR A 59 -21.06 2.62 9.74
N GLU A 60 -22.17 3.14 10.27
CA GLU A 60 -22.23 4.43 10.97
C GLU A 60 -21.78 4.38 12.44
N ILE A 61 -21.36 3.22 12.98
CA ILE A 61 -20.93 3.15 14.38
C ILE A 61 -19.60 3.92 14.59
N PRO A 62 -19.51 4.77 15.63
CA PRO A 62 -18.33 5.60 15.88
C PRO A 62 -17.02 4.80 15.97
N GLU A 63 -17.06 3.62 16.58
CA GLU A 63 -15.93 2.71 16.77
C GLU A 63 -15.27 2.29 15.45
N MET A 64 -16.02 2.24 14.35
CA MET A 64 -15.48 1.91 13.02
C MET A 64 -14.72 3.09 12.42
N PHE A 65 -15.09 4.32 12.76
CA PHE A 65 -14.37 5.53 12.37
C PHE A 65 -13.10 5.74 13.21
N TYR A 66 -13.10 5.37 14.49
CA TYR A 66 -11.92 5.48 15.36
C TYR A 66 -10.70 4.71 14.82
N VAL A 67 -10.91 3.53 14.24
CA VAL A 67 -9.84 2.72 13.63
C VAL A 67 -9.18 3.47 12.46
N LEU A 68 -9.99 4.17 11.66
CA LEU A 68 -9.51 4.95 10.54
C LEU A 68 -8.72 6.18 10.99
N GLU A 69 -9.22 6.92 11.99
CA GLU A 69 -8.54 8.10 12.53
C GLU A 69 -7.19 7.76 13.17
N ILE A 70 -7.10 6.67 13.94
CA ILE A 70 -5.84 6.19 14.53
C ILE A 70 -4.82 5.86 13.44
N SER A 71 -5.25 5.17 12.37
CA SER A 71 -4.41 4.84 11.23
C SER A 71 -3.90 6.08 10.49
N VAL A 72 -4.77 7.06 10.25
CA VAL A 72 -4.41 8.33 9.60
C VAL A 72 -3.45 9.16 10.47
N HIS A 73 -3.70 9.23 11.78
CA HIS A 73 -2.84 9.95 12.71
C HIS A 73 -1.45 9.31 12.83
N SER A 74 -1.38 7.99 13.01
CA SER A 74 -0.12 7.23 13.05
C SER A 74 0.69 7.41 11.77
N THR A 75 0.04 7.38 10.60
CA THR A 75 0.67 7.65 9.31
C THR A 75 1.32 9.04 9.25
N ARG A 76 0.60 10.08 9.69
CA ARG A 76 1.11 11.46 9.66
C ARG A 76 2.35 11.60 10.53
N LEU A 77 2.29 11.08 11.77
CA LEU A 77 3.43 11.07 12.69
C LEU A 77 4.65 10.35 12.09
N HIS A 78 4.45 9.20 11.44
CA HIS A 78 5.54 8.46 10.81
C HIS A 78 6.16 9.21 9.62
N GLN A 79 5.35 9.90 8.80
CA GLN A 79 5.86 10.73 7.71
C GLN A 79 6.62 11.96 8.22
N ASP A 80 6.11 12.63 9.25
CA ASP A 80 6.77 13.78 9.87
C ASP A 80 8.12 13.39 10.48
N LEU A 81 8.20 12.22 11.12
CA LEU A 81 9.45 11.65 11.64
C LEU A 81 10.47 11.38 10.53
N ILE A 82 10.06 10.83 9.39
CA ILE A 82 10.96 10.56 8.26
C ILE A 82 11.48 11.86 7.64
N GLN A 83 10.63 12.88 7.50
CA GLN A 83 11.02 14.18 6.93
C GLN A 83 11.95 15.00 7.83
N HIS A 84 12.19 14.58 9.06
CA HIS A 84 13.15 15.23 9.99
C HIS A 84 14.45 14.44 10.17
N ILE A 85 14.54 13.23 9.61
CA ILE A 85 15.72 12.35 9.71
C ILE A 85 16.55 12.37 8.40
N PHE A 86 16.01 12.89 7.30
CA PHE A 86 16.69 13.07 6.00
C PHE A 86 16.60 14.53 5.54
#